data_AF-A0A3D3E687-F1
#
_entry.id   AF-A0A3D3E687-F1
#
_cell.length_a   1.000
_cell.length_b   1.000
_cell.length_c   1.000
_cell.angle_alpha   90.00
_cell.angle_beta   90.00
_cell.angle_gamma   90.00
#
_symmetry.space_group_name_H-M   'P 1'
#
loop_
_entity.id
_entity.type
_entity.pdbx_description
1 polymer ?
#
loop_
_entity_poly.entity_id
_entity_poly.type
_entity_poly.pdbx_seq_one_letter_code
_entity_poly.pdbx_strand_id
1 'polypeptide(L)' 'MDLQILAGKKALAEIQQHGLRPERIKLMVGASGGPKWLMLSRLDQYLSEHFLPQAKQPISLLGS' A
#
# COMPACT_ATOMS: atom_id res chain seq x y z
N MET A 1 -4.83 -17.61 7.41
CA MET A 1 -4.32 -16.40 8.07
C MET A 1 -4.54 -15.29 7.08
N ASP A 2 -5.43 -14.36 7.41
CA ASP A 2 -5.93 -13.38 6.44
C ASP A 2 -5.09 -12.10 6.45
N LEU A 3 -5.11 -11.37 5.34
CA LEU A 3 -4.46 -10.07 5.24
C LEU A 3 -5.15 -9.08 6.18
N GLN A 4 -4.38 -8.44 7.06
CA GLN A 4 -4.88 -7.40 7.96
C GLN A 4 -4.44 -6.02 7.46
N ILE A 5 -5.39 -5.09 7.38
CA ILE A 5 -5.13 -3.69 7.04
C ILE A 5 -5.46 -2.84 8.26
N LEU A 6 -4.45 -2.15 8.78
CA LEU A 6 -4.60 -1.26 9.92
C LEU A 6 -4.82 0.17 9.43
N ALA A 7 -5.89 0.80 9.87
CA ALA A 7 -6.28 2.14 9.44
C ALA A 7 -6.75 2.98 10.63
N GLY A 8 -6.35 4.26 10.67
CA GLY A 8 -6.92 5.22 11.61
C GLY A 8 -8.40 5.52 11.29
N LYS A 9 -9.13 6.10 12.24
CA LYS A 9 -10.59 6.31 12.15
C LYS A 9 -11.07 6.87 10.81
N LYS A 10 -10.41 7.90 10.29
CA LYS A 10 -10.77 8.55 9.01
C LYS A 10 -10.54 7.63 7.80
N ALA A 11 -9.37 7.00 7.74
CA ALA A 11 -9.05 6.08 6.63
C ALA A 11 -9.93 4.84 6.67
N LEU A 12 -10.23 4.31 7.87
CA LEU A 12 -11.10 3.17 8.05
C LEU A 12 -12.52 3.46 7.54
N ALA A 13 -13.12 4.60 7.93
CA ALA A 13 -14.45 4.99 7.47
C ALA A 13 -14.51 5.12 5.93
N GLU A 14 -13.47 5.71 5.33
CA GLU A 14 -13.39 5.86 3.88
C GLU A 14 -13.22 4.50 3.15
N ILE A 15 -12.38 3.61 3.67
CA ILE A 15 -12.19 2.26 3.13
C ILE A 15 -13.48 1.43 3.25
N GLN A 16 -14.21 1.57 4.36
CA GLN A 16 -15.50 0.88 4.53
C GLN A 16 -16.57 1.37 3.55
N GLN A 17 -16.58 2.67 3.25
CA GLN A 17 -17.58 3.26 2.35
C GLN A 17 -17.28 3.05 0.87
N HIS A 18 -16.00 3.09 0.48
CA HIS A 18 -15.60 3.14 -0.93
C HIS A 18 -14.64 2.02 -1.36
N GLY A 19 -14.28 1.13 -0.45
CA GLY A 19 -13.20 0.16 -0.65
C GLY A 19 -11.81 0.79 -0.55
N LEU A 20 -10.79 -0.06 -0.48
CA LEU A 20 -9.41 0.38 -0.58
C LEU A 20 -9.11 0.76 -2.03
N ARG A 21 -8.93 2.06 -2.27
CA ARG A 21 -8.77 2.63 -3.61
C ARG A 21 -7.35 3.18 -3.82
N PRO A 22 -6.69 2.85 -4.94
CA PRO A 22 -5.33 3.32 -5.22
C PRO A 22 -5.27 4.85 -5.37
N GLU A 23 -6.38 5.51 -5.74
CA GLU A 23 -6.49 6.98 -5.78
C GLU A 23 -6.36 7.65 -4.41
N ARG A 24 -6.50 6.89 -3.33
CA ARG A 24 -6.36 7.36 -1.94
C ARG A 24 -4.97 7.14 -1.36
N ILE A 25 -4.10 6.44 -2.07
CA ILE A 25 -2.70 6.25 -1.69
C ILE A 25 -1.84 7.31 -2.38
N LYS A 26 -1.02 8.01 -1.61
CA LYS A 26 -0.09 9.06 -2.12
C LYS A 26 1.37 8.76 -1.80
N LEU A 27 1.62 7.85 -0.86
CA LEU A 27 2.94 7.53 -0.36
C LEU A 27 2.99 6.04 -0.05
N MET A 28 4.01 5.36 -0.56
CA MET A 28 4.40 4.03 -0.13
C MET A 28 5.75 4.13 0.56
N VAL A 29 5.84 3.60 1.79
CA VAL A 29 7.06 3.61 2.59
C VAL A 29 7.64 2.20 2.58
N GLY A 30 8.87 2.08 2.09
CA GLY A 30 9.63 0.83 2.06
C GLY A 30 10.02 0.36 3.47
N ALA A 31 10.22 -0.94 3.60
CA ALA A 31 10.65 -1.52 4.87
C ALA A 31 12.03 -0.99 5.29
N SER A 32 12.19 -0.68 6.57
CA SER A 32 13.44 -0.13 7.11
C SER A 32 14.53 -1.20 7.28
N GLY A 33 15.44 -1.32 6.32
CA GLY A 33 16.67 -2.12 6.41
C GLY A 33 16.48 -3.62 6.69
N GLY A 34 17.60 -4.35 6.66
CA GLY A 34 17.63 -5.80 6.84
C GLY A 34 16.84 -6.59 5.78
N PRO A 35 16.76 -7.92 5.89
CA PRO A 35 16.14 -8.78 4.88
C PRO A 35 14.60 -8.77 4.89
N LYS A 36 13.93 -7.77 5.48
CA LYS A 36 12.46 -7.68 5.56
C LYS A 36 11.81 -7.67 4.18
N TRP A 37 12.48 -7.03 3.22
CA TRP A 37 12.04 -6.96 1.83
C TRP A 37 11.89 -8.34 1.19
N LEU A 38 12.63 -9.36 1.63
CA LEU A 38 12.49 -10.72 1.09
C LEU A 38 11.08 -11.25 1.34
N MET A 39 10.57 -11.06 2.56
CA MET A 39 9.23 -11.49 2.94
C MET A 39 8.13 -10.64 2.29
N LEU A 40 8.39 -9.36 2.02
CA LEU A 40 7.43 -8.44 1.41
C LEU A 40 7.47 -8.44 -0.12
N SER A 41 8.53 -8.99 -0.73
CA SER A 41 8.83 -8.88 -2.16
C SER A 41 7.66 -9.24 -3.07
N ARG A 42 6.89 -10.29 -2.75
CA ARG A 42 5.72 -10.71 -3.53
C ARG A 42 4.53 -9.78 -3.39
N LEU A 43 4.32 -9.23 -2.20
CA LEU A 43 3.29 -8.22 -1.97
C LEU A 43 3.65 -6.93 -2.71
N ASP A 44 4.91 -6.50 -2.64
CA ASP A 44 5.40 -5.31 -3.33
C ASP A 44 5.22 -5.44 -4.85
N GLN A 45 5.58 -6.60 -5.44
CA GLN A 45 5.34 -6.90 -6.86
C GLN A 45 3.86 -6.79 -7.23
N TYR A 46 2.98 -7.44 -6.46
CA TYR A 46 1.54 -7.39 -6.73
C TYR A 46 1.00 -5.95 -6.65
N LEU A 47 1.41 -5.21 -5.63
CA LEU A 47 1.00 -3.82 -5.46
C LEU A 47 1.48 -2.95 -6.62
N SER A 48 2.74 -3.11 -7.05
CA SER A 48 3.33 -2.33 -8.14
C SER A 48 2.79 -2.69 -9.52
N GLU A 49 2.40 -3.95 -9.74
CA GLU A 49 1.96 -4.42 -11.06
C GLU A 49 0.45 -4.30 -11.26
N HIS A 50 -0.33 -4.52 -10.20
CA HIS A 50 -1.78 -4.67 -10.33
C HIS A 50 -2.59 -3.60 -9.61
N PHE A 51 -2.11 -3.07 -8.48
CA PHE A 51 -2.92 -2.18 -7.64
C PHE A 51 -2.60 -0.70 -7.88
N LEU A 52 -1.36 -0.29 -7.64
CA LEU A 52 -0.91 1.10 -7.72
C LEU A 52 -1.01 1.69 -9.15
N PRO A 53 -0.80 0.94 -10.25
CA PRO A 53 -0.93 1.49 -11.61
C PRO A 53 -2.34 1.96 -11.98
N GLN A 54 -3.36 1.58 -11.22
CA GLN A 54 -4.73 2.05 -11.44
C GLN A 54 -4.90 3.52 -11.02
N ALA A 55 -4.05 4.03 -10.13
CA ALA A 55 -4.02 5.43 -9.75
C ALA A 55 -3.50 6.30 -10.91
N LYS A 56 -4.25 7.35 -11.27
CA LYS A 56 -3.82 8.33 -12.28
C LYS A 56 -2.90 9.42 -11.71
N GLN A 57 -2.88 9.58 -10.39
CA GLN A 57 -2.02 10.55 -9.72
C GLN A 57 -0.64 9.97 -9.39
N PRO A 58 0.41 10.81 -9.30
CA PRO A 58 1.71 10.37 -8.81
C PRO A 58 1.63 9.81 -7.38
N ILE A 59 2.40 8.75 -7.12
CA ILE A 59 2.56 8.14 -5.80
C ILE A 59 4.04 8.25 -5.43
N SER A 60 4.33 8.89 -4.30
CA SER A 60 5.70 8.99 -3.80
C SER A 60 6.15 7.66 -3.20
N LEU A 61 7.39 7.27 -3.47
CA LEU A 61 8.04 6.13 -2.83
C LEU A 61 9.12 6.67 -1.89
N LEU A 62 9.12 6.20 -0.64
CA LEU A 62 10.13 6.56 0.35
C LEU A 62 10.79 5.29 0.88
N GLY A 63 12.09 5.15 0.68
CA GLY A 63 12.88 4.00 1.13
C GLY A 63 14.37 4.35 1.25
N SER A 64 15.16 3.42 1.79
CA SER A 64 16.61 3.54 2.01
C SER A 64 17.39 2.62 1.09
#